data_AF-A0A959QF50-F1
#
_entry.id   AF-A0A959QF50-F1
#
_cell.length_a   1.000
_cell.length_b   1.000
_cell.length_c   1.000
_cell.angle_alpha   90.00
_cell.angle_beta   90.00
_cell.angle_gamma   90.00
#
_symmetry.space_group_name_H-M   'P 1'
#
loop_
_entity.id
_entity.type
_entity.pdbx_description
1 polymer ?
#
loop_
_entity_poly.entity_id
_entity_poly.type
_entity_poly.pdbx_seq_one_letter_code
_entity_poly.pdbx_strand_id
1 'polypeptide(L)'
;MSHPEIQKYYEQLAAGYDDRRFANSYGRFIDRQERAILDRHLSGREGQRILDLACGTGRLMEYCTDGLDLSSAMLDLARRKHPAKNFHLGNALHPELPDRGFDAVICFHLLMHLKKEDLAKVLTGARTLLKSGGLFIFDLPSGERRRIRRRQVEGWHGANSYEQTEVRQYLEDRWEPVDEQGILFLPIHR
;
A
#
# COMPACT_ATOMS: atom_id res chain seq x y z
N MET A 1 16.43 -0.85 -7.95
CA MET A 1 17.28 -1.39 -6.86
C MET A 1 16.35 -2.13 -5.94
N SER A 2 16.58 -3.43 -5.70
CA SER A 2 15.85 -4.15 -4.67
C SER A 2 16.22 -3.59 -3.29
N HIS A 3 15.27 -3.65 -2.36
CA HIS A 3 15.48 -3.30 -0.96
C HIS A 3 15.54 -4.58 -0.12
N PRO A 4 16.64 -5.35 -0.17
CA PRO A 4 16.77 -6.61 0.58
C PRO A 4 16.58 -6.42 2.09
N GLU A 5 16.89 -5.23 2.61
CA GLU A 5 16.64 -4.84 3.99
C GLU A 5 15.15 -4.82 4.37
N ILE A 6 14.27 -4.39 3.45
CA ILE A 6 12.82 -4.35 3.67
C ILE A 6 12.27 -5.78 3.70
N GLN A 7 12.68 -6.60 2.73
CA GLN A 7 12.26 -8.00 2.65
C GLN A 7 12.62 -8.76 3.93
N LYS A 8 13.90 -8.72 4.33
CA LYS A 8 14.39 -9.41 5.53
C LYS A 8 13.68 -8.95 6.80
N TYR A 9 13.41 -7.64 6.92
CA TYR A 9 12.68 -7.10 8.08
C TYR A 9 11.28 -7.67 8.19
N TYR A 10 10.53 -7.68 7.08
CA TYR A 10 9.14 -8.16 7.09
C TYR A 10 9.04 -9.69 7.21
N GLU A 11 10.00 -10.45 6.66
CA GLU A 11 10.09 -11.89 6.91
C GLU A 11 10.22 -12.21 8.41
N GLN A 12 11.01 -11.42 9.15
CA GLN A 12 11.19 -11.59 10.60
C GLN A 12 9.99 -11.09 11.41
N LEU A 13 9.30 -10.05 10.94
CA LEU A 13 8.18 -9.43 11.64
C LEU A 13 6.84 -10.15 11.40
N ALA A 14 6.76 -11.00 10.37
CA ALA A 14 5.53 -11.68 9.94
C ALA A 14 4.78 -12.31 11.13
N ALA A 15 5.50 -12.99 12.02
CA ALA A 15 4.95 -13.51 13.27
C ALA A 15 4.51 -12.37 14.21
N GLY A 16 3.19 -12.21 14.36
CA GLY A 16 2.59 -11.20 15.24
C GLY A 16 2.50 -9.79 14.64
N TYR A 17 2.69 -9.65 13.32
CA TYR A 17 2.57 -8.36 12.63
C TYR A 17 1.22 -7.67 12.90
N ASP A 18 0.13 -8.40 12.67
CA ASP A 18 -1.24 -7.89 12.85
C ASP A 18 -1.50 -7.41 14.29
N ASP A 19 -1.14 -8.23 15.28
CA ASP A 19 -1.36 -7.91 16.69
C ASP A 19 -0.60 -6.64 17.07
N ARG A 20 0.67 -6.54 16.68
CA ARG A 20 1.51 -5.38 17.00
C ARG A 20 1.05 -4.11 16.28
N ARG A 21 0.57 -4.24 15.04
CA ARG A 21 0.30 -3.08 14.17
C ARG A 21 -1.15 -2.60 14.25
N PHE A 22 -2.11 -3.51 14.36
CA PHE A 22 -3.54 -3.25 14.21
C PHE A 22 -4.38 -3.61 15.45
N ALA A 23 -3.83 -4.27 16.47
CA ALA A 23 -4.57 -4.51 17.73
C ALA A 23 -4.53 -3.35 18.74
N ASN A 24 -3.82 -2.25 18.46
CA ASN A 24 -3.91 -1.00 19.25
C ASN A 24 -4.93 -0.02 18.64
N SER A 25 -5.36 0.97 19.44
CA SER A 25 -6.36 1.99 19.03
C SER A 25 -5.91 2.77 17.79
N TYR A 26 -4.62 3.09 17.69
CA TYR A 26 -4.03 3.77 16.55
C TYR A 26 -4.14 2.95 15.25
N GLY A 27 -3.79 1.67 15.33
CA GLY A 27 -3.90 0.72 14.22
C GLY A 27 -5.35 0.51 13.76
N ARG A 28 -6.27 0.27 14.70
CA ARG A 28 -7.70 0.14 14.40
C ARG A 28 -8.29 1.39 13.75
N PHE A 29 -7.87 2.57 14.19
CA PHE A 29 -8.33 3.82 13.57
C PHE A 29 -7.87 3.93 12.12
N ILE A 30 -6.58 3.69 11.85
CA ILE A 30 -6.05 3.69 10.48
C ILE A 30 -6.81 2.70 9.60
N ASP A 31 -6.95 1.47 10.08
CA ASP A 31 -7.62 0.40 9.35
C ASP A 31 -9.06 0.80 8.99
N ARG A 32 -9.82 1.38 9.93
CA ARG A 32 -11.17 1.90 9.67
C ARG A 32 -11.18 3.00 8.60
N GLN A 33 -10.25 3.94 8.66
CA GLN A 33 -10.20 5.03 7.68
C GLN A 33 -9.86 4.53 6.28
N GLU A 34 -8.91 3.61 6.16
CA GLU A 34 -8.52 3.02 4.87
C GLU A 34 -9.65 2.19 4.28
N ARG A 35 -10.32 1.37 5.09
CA ARG A 35 -11.52 0.63 4.67
C ARG A 35 -12.63 1.54 4.19
N ALA A 36 -12.91 2.65 4.87
CA ALA A 36 -13.92 3.61 4.43
C ALA A 36 -13.58 4.27 3.07
N ILE A 37 -12.29 4.47 2.77
CA ILE A 37 -11.82 4.95 1.47
C ILE A 37 -12.03 3.87 0.40
N LEU A 38 -11.66 2.62 0.71
CA LEU A 38 -11.87 1.49 -0.20
C LEU A 38 -13.35 1.25 -0.48
N ASP A 39 -14.21 1.26 0.54
CA ASP A 39 -15.66 1.11 0.39
C ASP A 39 -16.23 2.17 -0.56
N ARG A 40 -15.80 3.43 -0.43
CA ARG A 40 -16.26 4.52 -1.30
C ARG A 40 -15.86 4.28 -2.76
N HIS A 41 -14.60 3.95 -3.01
CA HIS A 41 -14.01 3.92 -4.35
C HIS A 41 -14.15 2.57 -5.07
N LEU A 42 -14.40 1.50 -4.31
CA LEU A 42 -14.60 0.15 -4.83
C LEU A 42 -16.04 -0.33 -4.74
N SER A 43 -16.98 0.47 -4.21
CA SER A 43 -18.41 0.15 -4.28
C SER A 43 -18.87 -0.08 -5.73
N GLY A 44 -19.69 -1.10 -5.96
CA GLY A 44 -20.18 -1.43 -7.30
C GLY A 44 -19.15 -2.12 -8.21
N ARG A 45 -17.98 -2.49 -7.65
CA ARG A 45 -16.93 -3.26 -8.35
C ARG A 45 -16.90 -4.73 -7.93
N GLU A 46 -18.01 -5.26 -7.42
CA GLU A 46 -18.09 -6.66 -7.03
C GLU A 46 -17.76 -7.57 -8.21
N GLY A 47 -16.85 -8.53 -8.01
CA GLY A 47 -16.40 -9.45 -9.05
C GLY A 47 -15.35 -8.89 -10.03
N GLN A 48 -14.96 -7.61 -9.90
CA GLN A 48 -13.83 -7.07 -10.65
C GLN A 48 -12.49 -7.61 -10.15
N ARG A 49 -11.47 -7.62 -11.01
CA ARG A 49 -10.11 -8.05 -10.63
C ARG A 49 -9.40 -6.90 -9.94
N ILE A 50 -9.05 -7.10 -8.68
CA ILE A 50 -8.41 -6.08 -7.84
C ILE A 50 -7.16 -6.66 -7.21
N LEU A 51 -6.04 -5.96 -7.36
CA LEU A 51 -4.75 -6.36 -6.79
C LEU A 51 -4.39 -5.52 -5.57
N ASP A 52 -3.99 -6.17 -4.49
CA ASP A 52 -3.26 -5.54 -3.38
C ASP A 52 -1.74 -5.62 -3.63
N LEU A 53 -1.13 -4.48 -3.95
CA LEU A 53 0.29 -4.34 -4.26
C LEU A 53 1.07 -4.04 -2.98
N ALA A 54 1.86 -5.03 -2.51
CA ALA A 54 2.43 -5.14 -1.16
C ALA A 54 1.39 -5.49 -0.08
N CYS A 55 0.68 -6.61 -0.30
CA CYS A 55 -0.45 -7.04 0.51
C CYS A 55 -0.11 -7.50 1.95
N GLY A 56 1.18 -7.71 2.26
CA GLY A 56 1.64 -8.17 3.56
C GLY A 56 0.91 -9.43 4.02
N THR A 57 0.35 -9.38 5.23
CA THR A 57 -0.42 -10.51 5.81
C THR A 57 -1.86 -10.61 5.30
N GLY A 58 -2.22 -9.86 4.25
CA GLY A 58 -3.52 -9.91 3.59
C GLY A 58 -4.63 -9.09 4.24
N ARG A 59 -4.30 -8.04 5.02
CA ARG A 59 -5.29 -7.25 5.79
C ARG A 59 -6.46 -6.71 4.96
N LEU A 60 -6.22 -6.34 3.71
CA LEU A 60 -7.21 -5.73 2.81
C LEU A 60 -7.72 -6.70 1.73
N MET A 61 -7.40 -7.99 1.84
CA MET A 61 -7.72 -8.99 0.81
C MET A 61 -9.21 -9.30 0.65
N GLU A 62 -10.08 -8.81 1.54
CA GLU A 62 -11.53 -8.87 1.30
C GLU A 62 -11.96 -8.05 0.08
N TYR A 63 -11.26 -6.96 -0.22
CA TYR A 63 -11.47 -6.09 -1.38
C TYR A 63 -10.80 -6.60 -2.65
N CYS A 64 -9.87 -7.56 -2.52
CA CYS A 64 -8.96 -7.92 -3.60
C CYS A 64 -9.15 -9.36 -4.06
N THR A 65 -8.89 -9.63 -5.34
CA THR A 65 -8.83 -10.99 -5.89
C THR A 65 -7.41 -11.56 -5.77
N ASP A 66 -6.42 -10.67 -5.88
CA ASP A 66 -5.01 -11.01 -5.94
C ASP A 66 -4.23 -10.16 -4.93
N GLY A 67 -3.18 -10.72 -4.35
CA GLY A 67 -2.19 -10.01 -3.54
C GLY A 67 -0.78 -10.28 -4.06
N LEU A 68 0.05 -9.24 -4.11
CA LEU A 68 1.48 -9.36 -4.40
C LEU A 68 2.27 -8.87 -3.18
N ASP A 69 3.28 -9.63 -2.76
CA ASP A 69 4.22 -9.18 -1.72
C ASP A 69 5.63 -9.71 -1.99
N LEU A 70 6.63 -9.00 -1.48
CA LEU A 70 8.04 -9.38 -1.61
C LEU A 70 8.46 -10.45 -0.60
N SER A 71 7.72 -10.59 0.50
CA SER A 71 8.00 -11.54 1.58
C SER A 71 7.14 -12.81 1.45
N SER A 72 7.80 -13.96 1.25
CA SER A 72 7.12 -15.26 1.23
C SER A 72 6.44 -15.57 2.58
N ALA A 73 7.06 -15.20 3.70
CA ALA A 73 6.49 -15.40 5.03
C ALA A 73 5.19 -14.60 5.25
N MET A 74 5.10 -13.39 4.68
CA MET A 74 3.87 -12.60 4.69
C MET A 74 2.79 -13.26 3.84
N LEU A 75 3.13 -13.70 2.63
CA LEU A 75 2.20 -14.41 1.74
C LEU A 75 1.68 -15.71 2.35
N ASP A 76 2.49 -16.44 3.12
CA ASP A 76 2.03 -17.65 3.81
C ASP A 76 0.96 -17.35 4.85
N LEU A 77 1.06 -16.22 5.56
CA LEU A 77 0.01 -15.76 6.47
C LEU A 77 -1.23 -15.30 5.69
N ALA A 78 -1.04 -14.56 4.61
CA ALA A 78 -2.15 -14.09 3.77
C ALA A 78 -2.95 -15.25 3.16
N ARG A 79 -2.26 -16.29 2.65
CA ARG A 79 -2.88 -17.53 2.14
C ARG A 79 -3.67 -18.27 3.21
N ARG A 80 -3.17 -18.33 4.45
CA ARG A 80 -3.90 -18.96 5.56
C ARG A 80 -5.19 -18.22 5.90
N LYS A 81 -5.19 -16.88 5.85
CA LYS A 81 -6.38 -16.06 6.12
C LYS A 81 -7.37 -16.06 4.97
N HIS A 82 -6.88 -16.10 3.73
CA HIS A 82 -7.69 -15.96 2.52
C HIS A 82 -7.39 -17.09 1.52
N PRO A 83 -7.72 -18.36 1.83
CA PRO A 83 -7.34 -19.50 1.00
C PRO A 83 -7.96 -19.51 -0.39
N ALA A 84 -9.02 -18.73 -0.63
CA ALA A 84 -9.70 -18.62 -1.92
C ALA A 84 -9.16 -17.50 -2.82
N LYS A 85 -8.11 -16.78 -2.40
CA LYS A 85 -7.52 -15.65 -3.15
C LYS A 85 -6.19 -16.04 -3.79
N ASN A 86 -5.76 -15.27 -4.78
CA ASN A 86 -4.50 -15.50 -5.48
C ASN A 86 -3.36 -14.71 -4.83
N PHE A 87 -2.17 -15.31 -4.75
CA PHE A 87 -1.02 -14.68 -4.09
C PHE A 87 0.27 -14.88 -4.87
N HIS A 88 0.94 -13.77 -5.15
CA HIS A 88 2.10 -13.69 -6.03
C HIS A 88 3.32 -13.17 -5.26
N LEU A 89 4.43 -13.91 -5.33
CA LEU A 89 5.72 -13.42 -4.81
C LEU A 89 6.31 -12.46 -5.84
N GLY A 90 6.54 -11.19 -5.46
CA GLY A 90 7.01 -10.20 -6.41
C GLY A 90 7.40 -8.86 -5.79
N ASN A 91 8.02 -8.00 -6.60
CA ASN A 91 8.45 -6.67 -6.18
C ASN A 91 7.51 -5.60 -6.73
N ALA A 92 6.91 -4.81 -5.85
CA ALA A 92 6.02 -3.71 -6.23
C ALA A 92 6.68 -2.61 -7.09
N LEU A 93 8.02 -2.48 -7.05
CA LEU A 93 8.75 -1.54 -7.92
C LEU A 93 8.81 -1.99 -9.37
N HIS A 94 8.77 -3.30 -9.60
CA HIS A 94 8.84 -3.94 -10.91
C HIS A 94 7.93 -5.18 -10.90
N PRO A 95 6.61 -5.00 -10.87
CA PRO A 95 5.69 -6.11 -10.71
C PRO A 95 5.58 -6.87 -12.02
N GLU A 96 6.15 -8.07 -12.04
CA GLU A 96 6.09 -9.01 -13.17
C GLU A 96 5.00 -10.03 -12.92
N LEU A 97 3.76 -9.68 -13.26
CA LEU A 97 2.63 -10.61 -13.23
C LEU A 97 2.28 -11.06 -14.66
N PRO A 98 2.05 -12.38 -14.86
CA PRO A 98 1.61 -12.89 -16.16
C PRO A 98 0.21 -12.38 -16.51
N ASP A 99 -0.68 -12.29 -15.51
CA ASP A 99 -2.07 -11.87 -15.68
C ASP A 99 -2.28 -10.40 -15.33
N ARG A 100 -2.14 -9.53 -16.34
CA ARG A 100 -2.42 -8.09 -16.25
C ARG A 100 -3.91 -7.79 -16.44
N GLY A 101 -4.27 -6.52 -16.45
CA GLY A 101 -5.65 -6.09 -16.67
C GLY A 101 -6.48 -6.14 -15.40
N PHE A 102 -5.96 -5.58 -14.32
CA PHE A 102 -6.73 -5.31 -13.12
C PHE A 102 -7.64 -4.10 -13.32
N ASP A 103 -8.84 -4.15 -12.77
CA ASP A 103 -9.78 -3.03 -12.78
C ASP A 103 -9.39 -1.98 -11.72
N ALA A 104 -8.76 -2.44 -10.63
CA ALA A 104 -8.14 -1.57 -9.65
C ALA A 104 -6.88 -2.21 -9.04
N VAL A 105 -5.96 -1.36 -8.59
CA VAL A 105 -4.79 -1.73 -7.78
C VAL A 105 -4.86 -0.89 -6.52
N ILE A 106 -4.63 -1.51 -5.36
CA ILE A 106 -4.47 -0.82 -4.09
C ILE A 106 -3.03 -0.97 -3.59
N CYS A 107 -2.51 0.01 -2.86
CA CYS A 107 -1.15 -0.03 -2.31
C CYS A 107 -1.08 0.79 -1.01
N PHE A 108 -1.17 0.11 0.14
CA PHE A 108 -1.18 0.77 1.45
C PHE A 108 0.05 0.39 2.29
N HIS A 109 0.62 1.36 3.00
CA HIS A 109 1.76 1.22 3.89
C HIS A 109 3.06 0.71 3.22
N LEU A 110 3.22 0.88 1.91
CA LEU A 110 4.45 0.55 1.20
C LEU A 110 5.39 1.76 1.09
N LEU A 111 4.90 2.88 0.57
CA LEU A 111 5.72 4.02 0.14
C LEU A 111 6.46 4.71 1.30
N MET A 112 6.00 4.50 2.53
CA MET A 112 6.73 4.94 3.74
C MET A 112 8.06 4.22 3.98
N HIS A 113 8.31 3.10 3.29
CA HIS A 113 9.53 2.30 3.37
C HIS A 113 10.50 2.54 2.21
N LEU A 114 10.01 3.15 1.13
CA LEU A 114 10.75 3.31 -0.12
C LEU A 114 11.40 4.69 -0.21
N LYS A 115 12.43 4.82 -1.04
CA LYS A 115 13.01 6.14 -1.36
C LYS A 115 12.03 6.95 -2.21
N LYS A 116 12.13 8.28 -2.14
CA LYS A 116 11.30 9.18 -2.98
C LYS A 116 11.41 8.84 -4.47
N GLU A 117 12.62 8.50 -4.91
CA GLU A 117 12.96 8.06 -6.26
C GLU A 117 12.14 6.86 -6.76
N ASP A 118 11.68 6.01 -5.83
CA ASP A 118 10.97 4.78 -6.16
C ASP A 118 9.47 4.98 -6.33
N LEU A 119 8.91 6.13 -5.94
CA LEU A 119 7.50 6.46 -6.16
C LEU A 119 7.14 6.36 -7.65
N ALA A 120 7.98 6.91 -8.53
CA ALA A 120 7.77 6.83 -9.97
C ALA A 120 7.74 5.38 -10.49
N LYS A 121 8.48 4.47 -9.86
CA LYS A 121 8.52 3.05 -10.24
C LYS A 121 7.25 2.33 -9.79
N VAL A 122 6.79 2.58 -8.56
CA VAL A 122 5.51 2.04 -8.06
C VAL A 122 4.36 2.52 -8.94
N LEU A 123 4.29 3.83 -9.24
CA LEU A 123 3.27 4.39 -10.14
C LEU A 123 3.33 3.74 -11.52
N THR A 124 4.53 3.62 -12.10
CA THR A 124 4.69 2.98 -13.41
C THR A 124 4.26 1.51 -13.38
N GLY A 125 4.67 0.76 -12.35
CA GLY A 125 4.31 -0.64 -12.16
C GLY A 125 2.82 -0.86 -11.95
N ALA A 126 2.15 -0.03 -11.13
CA ALA A 126 0.70 -0.08 -10.98
C ALA A 126 -0.01 0.14 -12.33
N ARG A 127 0.46 1.12 -13.12
CA ARG A 127 -0.09 1.40 -14.45
C ARG A 127 0.05 0.24 -15.42
N THR A 128 1.16 -0.50 -15.41
CA THR A 128 1.34 -1.66 -16.31
C THR A 128 0.43 -2.84 -15.97
N LEU A 129 -0.07 -2.90 -14.74
CA LEU A 129 -0.98 -3.93 -14.25
C LEU A 129 -2.45 -3.60 -14.53
N LEU A 130 -2.80 -2.32 -14.60
CA LEU A 130 -4.18 -1.86 -14.78
C LEU A 130 -4.67 -1.99 -16.23
N LYS A 131 -5.99 -2.16 -16.38
CA LYS A 131 -6.69 -1.85 -17.63
C LYS A 131 -6.66 -0.34 -17.91
N SER A 132 -6.90 0.05 -19.16
CA SER A 132 -7.18 1.45 -19.47
C SER A 132 -8.42 1.91 -18.68
N GLY A 133 -8.31 3.06 -18.01
CA GLY A 133 -9.35 3.57 -17.09
C GLY A 133 -9.43 2.86 -15.74
N GLY A 134 -8.49 1.95 -15.42
CA GLY A 134 -8.41 1.30 -14.11
C GLY A 134 -7.96 2.27 -13.01
N LEU A 135 -8.33 1.95 -11.77
CA LEU A 135 -8.10 2.83 -10.61
C LEU A 135 -6.84 2.41 -9.83
N PHE A 136 -6.00 3.38 -9.44
CA PHE A 136 -4.94 3.15 -8.47
C PHE A 136 -5.21 3.92 -7.17
N ILE A 137 -5.36 3.20 -6.06
CA ILE A 137 -5.62 3.78 -4.73
C ILE A 137 -4.42 3.51 -3.84
N PHE A 138 -3.79 4.54 -3.27
CA PHE A 138 -2.59 4.37 -2.47
C PHE A 138 -2.46 5.44 -1.38
N ASP A 139 -1.68 5.13 -0.33
CA ASP A 139 -1.35 6.07 0.74
C ASP A 139 0.08 6.64 0.59
N LEU A 140 0.26 7.82 1.16
CA LEU A 140 1.56 8.49 1.21
C LEU A 140 1.80 9.09 2.59
N PRO A 141 3.03 9.01 3.12
CA PRO A 141 3.39 9.78 4.31
C PRO A 141 3.42 11.29 4.01
N SER A 142 2.46 12.04 4.55
CA SER A 142 2.39 13.50 4.38
C SER A 142 3.53 14.26 5.09
N GLY A 143 4.16 15.20 4.38
CA GLY A 143 5.19 16.12 4.90
C GLY A 143 4.67 17.08 5.96
N GLU A 144 3.46 17.61 5.77
CA GLU A 144 2.79 18.51 6.72
C GLU A 144 2.63 17.84 8.10
N ARG A 145 2.23 16.57 8.12
CA ARG A 145 2.11 15.79 9.37
C ARG A 145 3.44 15.69 10.11
N ARG A 146 4.56 15.55 9.40
CA ARG A 146 5.89 15.44 10.03
C ARG A 146 6.36 16.75 10.63
N ARG A 147 6.09 17.88 9.97
CA ARG A 147 6.39 19.22 10.48
C ARG A 147 5.71 19.44 11.83
N ILE A 148 4.47 19.00 11.98
CA ILE A 148 3.70 19.13 13.23
C ILE A 148 4.27 18.25 14.35
N ARG A 149 4.73 17.03 14.06
CA ARG A 149 5.17 16.07 15.09
C ARG A 149 6.68 16.10 15.44
N ARG A 150 7.49 16.98 14.81
CA ARG A 150 8.95 17.14 15.02
C ARG A 150 9.72 15.84 15.29
N ARG A 151 9.39 14.76 14.57
CA ARG A 151 10.05 13.45 14.73
C ARG A 151 10.87 13.16 13.49
N GLN A 152 12.19 13.33 13.59
CA GLN A 152 13.11 12.80 12.59
C GLN A 152 13.27 11.30 12.88
N VAL A 153 12.93 10.48 11.89
CA VAL A 153 13.20 9.04 11.93
C VAL A 153 14.37 8.83 10.98
N GLU A 154 15.50 8.39 11.50
CA GLU A 154 16.64 7.96 10.68
C GLU A 154 16.41 6.52 10.20
N GLY A 155 16.79 6.21 8.96
CA GLY A 155 16.70 4.86 8.35
C GLY A 155 15.60 4.70 7.29
N TRP A 156 15.46 3.51 6.71
CA TRP A 156 14.49 3.26 5.62
C TRP A 156 13.03 3.28 6.09
N HIS A 157 12.77 3.03 7.37
CA HIS A 157 11.42 2.88 7.91
C HIS A 157 10.84 4.23 8.34
N GLY A 158 10.17 4.92 7.42
CA GLY A 158 9.50 6.19 7.74
C GLY A 158 10.43 7.40 7.73
N ALA A 159 11.50 7.41 6.93
CA ALA A 159 12.31 8.62 6.69
C ALA A 159 11.80 9.52 5.56
N ASN A 160 10.83 9.09 4.73
CA ASN A 160 10.37 9.87 3.59
C ASN A 160 8.95 10.42 3.73
N SER A 161 8.75 11.67 3.32
CA SER A 161 7.43 12.31 3.25
C SER A 161 7.29 13.15 1.99
N TYR A 162 6.05 13.28 1.56
CA TYR A 162 5.70 13.98 0.33
C TYR A 162 4.88 15.23 0.64
N GLU A 163 5.20 16.32 -0.04
CA GLU A 163 4.33 17.50 -0.13
C GLU A 163 3.34 17.27 -1.28
N GLN A 164 2.12 17.83 -1.19
CA GLN A 164 1.11 17.61 -2.24
C GLN A 164 1.59 18.05 -3.63
N THR A 165 2.35 19.14 -3.72
CA THR A 165 2.92 19.63 -4.98
C THR A 165 3.90 18.64 -5.61
N GLU A 166 4.72 17.98 -4.79
CA GLU A 166 5.66 16.95 -5.25
C GLU A 166 4.90 15.72 -5.78
N VAL A 167 3.84 15.28 -5.10
CA VAL A 167 3.01 14.17 -5.57
C VAL A 167 2.37 14.50 -6.92
N ARG A 168 1.82 15.70 -7.08
CA ARG A 168 1.18 16.14 -8.33
C ARG A 168 2.14 16.06 -9.52
N GLN A 169 3.41 16.45 -9.34
CA GLN A 169 4.43 16.31 -10.38
C GLN A 169 4.65 14.86 -10.83
N TYR A 170 4.52 13.88 -9.93
CA TYR A 170 4.62 12.47 -10.30
C TYR A 170 3.36 11.94 -11.03
N LEU A 171 2.22 12.62 -10.88
CA LEU A 171 0.95 12.24 -11.49
C LEU A 171 0.69 12.92 -12.84
N GLU A 172 1.28 14.10 -13.07
CA GLU A 172 1.13 14.89 -14.30
C GLU A 172 1.32 14.05 -15.58
N ASP A 173 0.43 14.28 -16.55
CA ASP A 173 0.36 13.64 -17.89
C ASP A 173 0.21 12.11 -17.92
N ARG A 174 0.18 11.44 -16.76
CA ARG A 174 0.17 9.97 -16.64
C ARG A 174 -1.02 9.42 -15.87
N TRP A 175 -1.60 10.24 -14.99
CA TRP A 175 -2.71 9.91 -14.12
C TRP A 175 -3.71 11.06 -14.08
N GLU A 176 -4.99 10.71 -14.03
CA GLU A 176 -6.06 11.65 -13.76
C GLU A 176 -6.48 11.50 -12.29
N PRO A 177 -6.26 12.53 -11.44
CA PRO A 177 -6.67 12.46 -10.04
C PRO A 177 -8.20 12.42 -9.92
N VAL A 178 -8.73 11.39 -9.25
CA VAL A 178 -10.18 11.23 -9.02
C VAL A 178 -10.61 11.79 -7.66
N ASP A 179 -9.82 11.54 -6.61
CA ASP A 179 -10.07 12.00 -5.24
C ASP A 179 -8.74 12.10 -4.48
N GLU A 180 -8.66 13.02 -3.51
CA GLU A 180 -7.52 13.18 -2.60
C GLU A 180 -8.03 13.47 -1.19
N GLN A 181 -7.67 12.63 -0.22
CA GLN A 181 -8.12 12.78 1.16
C GLN A 181 -6.95 12.73 2.15
N GLY A 182 -6.85 13.77 3.00
CA GLY A 182 -5.97 13.77 4.16
C GLY A 182 -6.61 13.09 5.37
N ILE A 183 -5.85 12.24 6.07
CA ILE A 183 -6.26 11.66 7.36
C ILE A 183 -5.55 12.42 8.49
N LEU A 184 -6.32 13.18 9.26
CA LEU A 184 -5.79 13.90 10.42
C LEU A 184 -5.64 12.98 11.63
N PHE A 185 -4.44 12.96 12.21
CA PHE A 185 -4.12 12.21 13.43
C PHE A 185 -3.98 13.16 14.64
N LEU A 186 -5.10 13.68 15.16
CA LEU A 186 -5.15 14.26 16.52
C LEU A 186 -5.01 13.13 17.55
N PRO A 187 -4.52 13.37 18.79
CA PRO A 187 -3.76 12.37 19.54
C PRO A 187 -4.58 11.11 19.82
N ILE A 188 -4.38 10.10 18.97
CA ILE A 188 -4.72 8.71 19.24
C ILE A 188 -3.47 8.12 19.88
N HIS A 189 -3.55 7.82 21.17
CA HIS A 189 -2.50 7.14 21.91
C HIS A 189 -2.17 5.81 21.21
N ARG A 190 -0.87 5.52 21.03
CA ARG A 190 -0.41 4.21 20.57
C ARG A 190 -0.50 3.20 21.70
#